data_AF-A0A084UDM2-F1
#
_entry.id   AF-A0A084UDM2-F1
#
_cell.length_a   1.000
_cell.length_b   1.000
_cell.length_c   1.000
_cell.angle_alpha   90.00
_cell.angle_beta   90.00
_cell.angle_gamma   90.00
#
_symmetry.space_group_name_H-M   'P 1'
#
loop_
_entity.id
_entity.type
_entity.pdbx_description
1 polymer ?
#
loop_
_entity_poly.entity_id
_entity_poly.type
_entity_poly.pdbx_seq_one_letter_code
_entity_poly.pdbx_strand_id
1 'polypeptide(L)'
;MSAIIEIERTHATASGERFRVWHEGEILVKSCREPLCDGARALVAKGVTGRVQMRRKGSDQIDMQGLIAVLATQTVTEGQSSGPRFTKWFQHWASEAG
;
A
#
# COMPACT_ATOMS: atom_id res chain seq x y z
N MET A 1 11.38 -4.14 14.93
CA MET A 1 9.96 -3.81 15.19
C MET A 1 9.15 -4.13 13.93
N SER A 2 7.91 -4.59 14.09
CA SER A 2 7.00 -4.89 12.97
C SER A 2 5.73 -4.07 13.13
N ALA A 3 5.35 -3.32 12.11
CA ALA A 3 4.09 -2.60 12.06
C ALA A 3 3.02 -3.45 11.36
N ILE A 4 1.78 -3.37 11.83
CA ILE A 4 0.64 -4.03 11.18
C ILE A 4 -0.21 -2.96 10.50
N ILE A 5 -0.51 -3.16 9.22
CA ILE A 5 -1.53 -2.41 8.52
C ILE A 5 -2.71 -3.30 8.17
N GLU A 6 -3.91 -2.75 8.26
CA GLU A 6 -5.13 -3.44 7.87
C GLU A 6 -5.71 -2.80 6.62
N ILE A 7 -6.19 -3.63 5.69
CA ILE A 7 -6.79 -3.16 4.43
C ILE A 7 -8.27 -3.45 4.39
N GLU A 8 -9.01 -2.47 3.88
CA GLU A 8 -10.45 -2.53 3.67
C GLU A 8 -10.73 -2.13 2.23
N ARG A 9 -11.40 -2.98 1.46
CA ARG A 9 -11.87 -2.61 0.12
C ARG A 9 -12.95 -1.54 0.25
N THR A 10 -12.84 -0.48 -0.54
CA THR A 10 -13.78 0.65 -0.51
C THR A 10 -14.72 0.64 -1.71
N HIS A 11 -14.18 0.67 -2.92
CA HIS A 11 -14.93 0.66 -4.18
C HIS A 11 -14.02 0.18 -5.32
N ALA A 12 -14.61 -0.11 -6.46
CA ALA A 12 -13.89 -0.37 -7.70
C ALA A 12 -13.93 0.87 -8.60
N THR A 13 -12.88 1.07 -9.38
CA THR A 13 -12.76 2.06 -10.46
C THR A 13 -12.51 1.33 -11.78
N ALA A 14 -12.49 2.06 -12.90
CA ALA A 14 -12.07 1.51 -14.18
C ALA A 14 -10.62 0.96 -14.17
N SER A 15 -9.80 1.44 -13.23
CA SER A 15 -8.39 1.05 -13.06
C SER A 15 -8.16 -0.02 -11.98
N GLY A 16 -9.23 -0.58 -11.41
CA GLY A 16 -9.17 -1.68 -10.44
C GLY A 16 -9.74 -1.32 -9.08
N GLU A 17 -9.34 -2.07 -8.07
CA GLU A 17 -9.90 -1.96 -6.72
C GLU A 17 -9.19 -0.90 -5.90
N ARG A 18 -9.96 -0.19 -5.05
CA ARG A 18 -9.42 0.82 -4.13
C ARG A 18 -9.55 0.35 -2.70
N PHE A 19 -8.49 0.57 -1.94
CA PHE A 19 -8.34 0.15 -0.56
C PHE A 19 -8.14 1.35 0.36
N ARG A 20 -8.70 1.25 1.55
CA ARG A 20 -8.36 2.07 2.71
C ARG A 20 -7.37 1.30 3.57
N VAL A 21 -6.35 1.99 4.06
CA VAL A 21 -5.31 1.43 4.94
C VAL A 21 -5.48 1.98 6.34
N TRP A 22 -5.46 1.09 7.32
CA TRP A 22 -5.53 1.40 8.74
C TRP A 22 -4.23 1.01 9.44
N HIS A 23 -3.86 1.74 10.48
CA HIS A 23 -2.76 1.41 11.37
C HIS A 23 -3.13 1.88 12.78
N GLU A 24 -3.07 0.96 13.76
CA GLU A 24 -3.39 1.26 15.17
C GLU A 24 -4.78 1.90 15.38
N GLY A 25 -5.77 1.46 14.61
CA GLY A 25 -7.14 1.98 14.68
C GLY A 25 -7.38 3.29 13.92
N GLU A 26 -6.32 3.94 13.41
CA GLU A 26 -6.42 5.16 12.62
C GLU A 26 -6.36 4.87 11.12
N ILE A 27 -6.99 5.73 10.32
CA ILE A 27 -6.86 5.70 8.85
C ILE A 27 -5.50 6.27 8.49
N LEU A 28 -4.64 5.43 7.91
CA LEU A 28 -3.34 5.82 7.40
C LEU A 28 -3.42 6.32 5.95
N VAL A 29 -4.23 5.65 5.11
CA VAL A 29 -4.46 6.04 3.71
C VAL A 29 -5.95 5.89 3.39
N LYS A 30 -6.60 6.96 2.90
CA LYS A 30 -8.06 6.97 2.68
C LYS A 30 -8.50 6.14 1.46
N SER A 31 -7.70 6.16 0.38
CA SER A 31 -7.97 5.45 -0.87
C SER A 31 -6.67 5.27 -1.66
N CYS A 32 -6.30 4.03 -1.97
CA CYS A 32 -5.11 3.66 -2.72
C CYS A 32 -5.35 2.39 -3.55
N ARG A 33 -4.48 2.11 -4.53
CA ARG A 33 -4.53 0.86 -5.30
C ARG A 33 -3.53 -0.17 -4.78
N GLU A 34 -2.36 0.27 -4.31
CA GLU A 34 -1.27 -0.58 -3.81
C GLU A 34 -1.10 -0.43 -2.29
N PRO A 35 -2.01 -0.96 -1.46
CA PRO A 35 -2.07 -0.64 -0.03
C PRO A 35 -0.79 -0.99 0.75
N LEU A 36 -0.06 -2.02 0.34
CA LEU A 36 1.22 -2.37 0.98
C LEU A 36 2.29 -1.30 0.73
N CYS A 37 2.38 -0.78 -0.49
CA CYS A 37 3.39 0.22 -0.86
C CYS A 37 3.01 1.61 -0.34
N ASP A 38 1.75 2.01 -0.52
CA ASP A 38 1.24 3.29 -0.01
C ASP A 38 1.20 3.33 1.51
N GLY A 39 0.83 2.21 2.15
CA GLY A 39 0.91 2.05 3.60
C GLY A 39 2.35 2.17 4.11
N ALA A 40 3.32 1.53 3.45
CA ALA A 40 4.74 1.68 3.79
C ALA A 40 5.23 3.13 3.65
N ARG A 41 4.85 3.85 2.59
CA ARG A 41 5.15 5.28 2.44
C ARG A 41 4.58 6.11 3.59
N ALA A 42 3.33 5.88 3.96
CA ALA A 42 2.70 6.62 5.05
C ALA A 42 3.30 6.27 6.43
N LEU A 43 3.75 5.03 6.64
CA LEU A 43 4.50 4.64 7.84
C LEU A 43 5.86 5.35 7.92
N VAL A 44 6.59 5.46 6.80
CA VAL A 44 7.84 6.26 6.74
C VAL A 44 7.58 7.71 7.13
N ALA A 45 6.50 8.32 6.64
CA ALA A 45 6.12 9.69 7.00
C ALA A 45 5.81 9.86 8.50
N LYS A 46 5.35 8.79 9.18
CA LYS A 46 5.18 8.74 10.64
C LYS A 46 6.48 8.38 11.40
N GLY A 47 7.61 8.20 10.72
CA GLY A 47 8.89 7.83 11.33
C GLY A 47 9.02 6.34 11.71
N VAL A 48 8.12 5.49 11.23
CA VAL A 48 8.12 4.04 11.54
C VAL A 48 9.14 3.33 10.64
N THR A 49 9.91 2.41 11.24
CA THR A 49 10.95 1.63 10.55
C THR A 49 10.78 0.13 10.78
N GLY A 50 11.54 -0.69 10.03
CA GLY A 50 11.51 -2.15 10.16
C GLY A 50 10.59 -2.83 9.13
N ARG A 51 9.80 -3.81 9.58
CA ARG A 51 8.91 -4.59 8.71
C ARG A 51 7.47 -4.09 8.80
N VAL A 52 6.73 -4.21 7.71
CA VAL A 52 5.27 -4.06 7.71
C VAL A 52 4.63 -5.39 7.34
N GLN A 53 3.55 -5.72 8.04
CA GLN A 53 2.67 -6.86 7.78
C GLN A 53 1.31 -6.32 7.40
N MET A 54 0.76 -6.79 6.28
CA MET A 54 -0.54 -6.39 5.77
C MET A 54 -1.52 -7.55 5.95
N ARG A 55 -2.72 -7.22 6.43
CA ARG A 55 -3.84 -8.16 6.57
C ARG A 55 -5.15 -7.48 6.18
N ARG A 56 -6.19 -8.25 5.89
CA ARG A 56 -7.56 -7.71 5.75
C ARG A 56 -8.08 -7.25 7.10
N LYS A 57 -8.84 -6.16 7.12
CA LYS A 57 -9.50 -5.67 8.33
C LYS A 57 -10.41 -6.75 8.92
N GLY A 58 -10.25 -7.02 10.22
CA GLY A 58 -10.99 -8.08 10.93
C GLY A 58 -10.44 -9.50 10.73
N SER A 59 -9.32 -9.67 10.02
CA SER A 59 -8.62 -10.95 9.90
C SER A 59 -7.27 -10.90 10.64
N ASP A 60 -6.88 -12.02 11.25
CA ASP A 60 -5.55 -12.18 11.85
C ASP A 60 -4.53 -12.81 10.90
N GLN A 61 -4.96 -13.22 9.70
CA GLN A 61 -4.07 -13.79 8.70
C GLN A 61 -3.26 -12.68 7.99
N ILE A 62 -1.94 -12.82 7.99
CA ILE A 62 -1.06 -11.94 7.23
C ILE A 62 -1.11 -12.33 5.75
N ASP A 63 -1.53 -11.40 4.89
CA ASP A 63 -1.59 -11.58 3.44
C ASP A 63 -0.20 -11.36 2.81
N MET A 64 0.49 -10.30 3.22
CA MET A 64 1.81 -9.92 2.68
C MET A 64 2.66 -9.24 3.75
N GLN A 65 3.98 -9.26 3.56
CA GLN A 65 4.91 -8.55 4.43
C GLN A 65 6.21 -8.16 3.71
N GLY A 66 6.89 -7.14 4.21
CA GLY A 66 8.17 -6.72 3.67
C GLY A 66 8.85 -5.64 4.50
N LEU A 67 10.02 -5.17 4.04
CA LEU A 67 10.72 -4.05 4.68
C LEU A 67 10.07 -2.74 4.27
N ILE A 68 9.76 -1.89 5.26
CA ILE A 68 9.15 -0.57 5.04
C ILE A 68 10.03 0.27 4.11
N ALA A 69 11.34 0.31 4.37
CA ALA A 69 12.31 1.08 3.58
C ALA A 69 12.37 0.64 2.10
N VAL A 70 12.12 -0.64 1.81
CA VAL A 70 12.08 -1.14 0.43
C VAL A 70 10.74 -0.83 -0.20
N LEU A 71 9.64 -1.24 0.45
CA LEU A 71 8.28 -1.11 -0.09
C LEU A 71 7.88 0.34 -0.35
N ALA A 72 8.34 1.28 0.47
CA ALA A 72 8.07 2.71 0.26
C ALA A 72 8.60 3.24 -1.09
N THR A 73 9.63 2.61 -1.65
CA THR A 73 10.23 2.96 -2.95
C THR A 73 9.57 2.26 -4.13
N GLN A 74 8.60 1.38 -3.88
CA GLN A 74 7.99 0.55 -4.91
C GLN A 74 6.57 1.01 -5.24
N THR A 75 6.12 0.64 -6.43
CA THR A 75 4.72 0.64 -6.85
C THR A 75 4.49 -0.58 -7.74
N VAL A 76 3.26 -0.84 -8.16
CA VAL A 76 2.94 -1.94 -9.06
C VAL A 76 2.60 -1.39 -10.44
N THR A 77 3.17 -2.00 -11.49
CA THR A 77 2.70 -1.81 -12.86
C THR A 77 1.94 -3.05 -13.29
N GLU A 78 0.82 -2.84 -13.96
CA GLU A 78 0.07 -3.89 -14.65
C GLU A 78 0.05 -3.52 -16.12
N GLY A 79 0.67 -4.36 -16.95
CA GLY A 79 0.65 -4.22 -18.41
C GLY A 79 -0.37 -5.19 -19.00
N GLN A 80 -0.91 -4.91 -20.18
CA GLN A 80 -1.83 -5.83 -20.84
C GLN A 80 -1.20 -7.19 -21.17
N SER A 81 0.11 -7.21 -21.42
CA SER A 81 0.88 -8.41 -21.79
C SER A 81 1.72 -9.00 -20.66
N SER A 82 1.73 -8.37 -19.48
CA SER A 82 2.56 -8.79 -18.35
C SER A 82 1.78 -8.67 -17.04
N GLY A 83 1.73 -9.76 -16.27
CA GLY A 83 1.15 -9.76 -14.93
C GLY A 83 1.80 -8.70 -14.00
N PRO A 84 1.20 -8.45 -12.82
CA PRO A 84 1.63 -7.38 -11.92
C PRO A 84 3.12 -7.50 -11.56
N ARG A 85 3.85 -6.39 -11.68
CA ARG A 85 5.27 -6.30 -11.31
C ARG A 85 5.54 -5.12 -10.41
N PHE A 86 6.39 -5.32 -9.41
CA PHE A 86 6.95 -4.21 -8.65
C PHE A 86 7.91 -3.39 -9.53
N THR A 87 7.75 -2.07 -9.50
CA THR A 87 8.65 -1.10 -10.12
C THR A 87 8.97 0.02 -9.14
N LYS A 88 9.98 0.84 -9.46
CA LYS A 88 10.29 2.02 -8.66
C LYS A 88 9.16 3.06 -8.75
N TRP A 89 8.77 3.58 -7.59
CA TRP A 89 7.86 4.70 -7.49
C TRP A 89 8.60 6.01 -7.74
N PHE A 90 8.06 6.87 -8.61
CA PHE A 90 8.55 8.21 -8.85
C PHE A 90 7.41 9.21 -8.64
N GLN A 91 7.65 10.25 -7.84
CA GLN A 91 6.64 11.27 -7.50
C GLN A 91 6.12 12.04 -8.73
N HIS A 92 6.87 12.11 -9.83
CA HIS A 92 6.49 12.84 -11.05
C HIS A 92 5.24 12.29 -11.79
N TRP A 93 4.71 11.13 -11.39
CA TRP A 93 3.46 10.58 -11.91
C TRP A 93 2.21 11.09 -11.17
N ALA A 94 2.37 11.73 -10.01
CA ALA A 94 1.24 12.18 -9.19
C ALA A 94 0.53 13.43 -9.73
N SER A 95 1.09 14.09 -10.75
CA SER A 95 0.59 15.35 -11.32
C SER A 95 -0.32 15.21 -12.54
N GLU A 96 -0.52 14.01 -13.09
CA GLU A 96 -1.35 13.80 -14.30
C GLU A 96 -2.79 13.31 -14.02
N ALA A 97 -3.28 13.48 -12.79
CA ALA A 97 -4.66 13.18 -12.41
C ALA A 97 -5.36 14.39 -11.76
N GLY A 98 -5.11 15.58 -12.32
CA GLY A 98 -5.84 16.82 -12.04
C GLY A 98 -6.72 17.21 -13.21
#